data_AF-A0A060BM32-F1
#
_entry.id   AF-A0A060BM32-F1
#
_cell.length_a   1.000
_cell.length_b   1.000
_cell.length_c   1.000
_cell.angle_alpha   90.00
_cell.angle_beta   90.00
_cell.angle_gamma   90.00
#
_symmetry.space_group_name_H-M   'P 1'
#
loop_
_entity.id
_entity.type
_entity.pdbx_description
1 polymer ?
#
loop_
_entity_poly.entity_id
_entity_poly.type
_entity_poly.pdbx_seq_one_letter_code
_entity_poly.pdbx_strand_id
1 'polypeptide(L)'
;MDRLARDPALRPVYDAALLRLFDSRCLANMLRLLGREAPTVVTGADLTVALLSCLDGERVAIIGLGETEMAALGRNYPGIDFIHHEPPMGMLCNEKAFAAALRFVRQSGAAFTFFAIGSPAQERLAHAVGSEVRGIGLCIG
;
A
#
# COMPACT_ATOMS: atom_id res chain seq x y z
N MET A 1 -4.37 -15.88 -4.98
CA MET A 1 -3.72 -16.98 -5.73
C MET A 1 -4.07 -16.96 -7.21
N ASP A 2 -5.35 -16.77 -7.59
CA ASP A 2 -5.76 -16.65 -9.01
C ASP A 2 -5.05 -15.51 -9.77
N ARG A 3 -4.86 -14.33 -9.16
CA ARG A 3 -4.16 -13.21 -9.81
C ARG A 3 -2.69 -13.48 -10.15
N LEU A 4 -1.93 -14.19 -9.31
CA LEU A 4 -0.55 -14.60 -9.60
C LEU A 4 -0.47 -15.66 -10.71
N ALA A 5 -1.52 -16.47 -10.87
CA ALA A 5 -1.63 -17.42 -11.97
C ALA A 5 -1.93 -16.71 -13.30
N ARG A 6 -2.76 -15.64 -13.27
CA ARG A 6 -3.13 -14.84 -14.44
C ARG A 6 -2.05 -13.85 -14.87
N ASP A 7 -1.26 -13.32 -13.93
CA ASP A 7 -0.14 -12.42 -14.20
C ASP A 7 1.14 -12.92 -13.50
N PRO A 8 1.89 -13.83 -14.15
CA PRO A 8 3.14 -14.37 -13.62
C PRO A 8 4.20 -13.30 -13.36
N ALA A 9 4.13 -12.13 -14.00
CA ALA A 9 5.08 -11.04 -13.80
C ALA A 9 4.94 -10.39 -12.41
N LEU A 10 3.84 -10.63 -11.69
CA LEU A 10 3.69 -10.22 -10.29
C LEU A 10 4.46 -11.12 -9.33
N ARG A 11 4.85 -12.33 -9.73
CA ARG A 11 5.57 -13.25 -8.84
C ARG A 11 6.85 -12.65 -8.25
N PRO A 12 7.78 -12.09 -9.04
CA PRO A 12 8.97 -11.44 -8.49
C PRO A 12 8.64 -10.22 -7.61
N VAL A 13 7.55 -9.50 -7.92
CA VAL A 13 7.09 -8.35 -7.13
C VAL A 13 6.71 -8.78 -5.70
N TYR A 14 5.90 -9.85 -5.57
CA TYR A 14 5.50 -10.37 -4.26
C TYR A 14 6.62 -11.12 -3.56
N ASP A 15 7.52 -11.78 -4.29
CA ASP A 15 8.66 -12.50 -3.69
C ASP A 15 9.74 -11.54 -3.16
N ALA A 16 9.84 -10.33 -3.73
CA ALA A 16 10.70 -9.26 -3.22
C ALA A 16 10.09 -8.46 -2.05
N ALA A 17 8.81 -8.67 -1.72
CA ALA A 17 8.15 -7.93 -0.65
C ALA A 17 8.67 -8.35 0.73
N LEU A 18 8.99 -7.38 1.58
CA LEU A 18 9.47 -7.61 2.96
C LEU A 18 8.46 -8.41 3.80
N LEU A 19 7.17 -8.15 3.61
CA LEU A 19 6.09 -8.77 4.36
C LEU A 19 4.87 -9.01 3.46
N ARG A 20 4.22 -10.15 3.67
CA ARG A 20 2.94 -10.51 3.03
C ARG A 20 1.96 -10.88 4.14
N LEU A 21 0.97 -10.04 4.36
CA LEU A 21 0.02 -10.19 5.46
C LEU A 21 -1.23 -10.94 5.02
N PHE A 22 -1.80 -11.71 5.96
CA PHE A 22 -3.04 -12.44 5.75
C PHE A 22 -4.23 -11.58 6.18
N ASP A 23 -4.85 -10.92 5.22
CA ASP A 23 -5.88 -9.89 5.43
C ASP A 23 -7.32 -10.37 5.15
N SER A 24 -7.48 -11.59 4.63
CA SER A 24 -8.77 -12.08 4.16
C SER A 24 -9.53 -12.88 5.22
N ARG A 25 -10.56 -12.25 5.80
CA ARG A 25 -11.55 -12.91 6.67
C ARG A 25 -12.29 -14.04 5.93
N CYS A 26 -12.55 -13.87 4.64
CA CYS A 26 -13.19 -14.89 3.80
C CYS A 26 -12.31 -16.15 3.71
N LEU A 27 -11.02 -15.99 3.40
CA LEU A 27 -10.10 -17.13 3.35
C LEU A 27 -9.91 -17.79 4.73
N ALA A 28 -9.83 -17.01 5.81
CA ALA A 28 -9.80 -17.56 7.16
C ALA A 28 -11.01 -18.44 7.46
N ASN A 29 -12.21 -17.95 7.12
CA ASN A 29 -13.44 -18.71 7.33
C ASN A 29 -13.48 -19.97 6.47
N MET A 30 -13.01 -19.91 5.22
CA MET A 30 -12.90 -21.08 4.35
C MET A 30 -11.92 -22.13 4.89
N LEU A 31 -10.78 -21.72 5.44
CA LEU A 31 -9.83 -22.64 6.09
C LEU A 31 -10.49 -23.35 7.28
N ARG A 32 -11.21 -22.61 8.13
CA ARG A 32 -11.96 -23.19 9.25
C ARG A 32 -13.02 -24.18 8.80
N LEU A 33 -13.77 -23.86 7.75
CA LEU A 33 -14.77 -24.76 7.16
C LEU A 33 -14.15 -26.06 6.62
N LEU A 34 -12.91 -26.00 6.14
CA LEU A 34 -12.14 -27.16 5.70
C LEU A 34 -11.44 -27.90 6.85
N GLY A 35 -11.75 -27.56 8.11
CA GLY A 35 -11.13 -28.17 9.30
C GLY A 35 -9.65 -27.82 9.48
N ARG A 36 -9.18 -26.75 8.85
CA ARG A 36 -7.79 -26.27 8.96
C ARG A 36 -7.70 -25.12 9.95
N GLU A 37 -6.55 -25.02 10.61
CA GLU A 37 -6.23 -23.82 11.39
C GLU A 37 -6.15 -22.61 10.46
N ALA A 38 -6.84 -21.54 10.87
CA ALA A 38 -6.84 -20.27 10.16
C ALA A 38 -5.97 -19.27 10.93
N PRO A 39 -5.01 -18.60 10.27
CA PRO A 39 -4.23 -17.54 10.91
C PRO A 39 -5.13 -16.42 11.45
N THR A 40 -4.64 -15.70 12.45
CA THR A 40 -5.28 -14.45 12.90
C THR A 40 -5.30 -13.46 11.73
N VAL A 41 -6.48 -12.94 11.44
CA VAL A 41 -6.67 -11.95 10.37
C VAL A 41 -6.53 -10.56 10.95
N VAL A 42 -5.63 -9.77 10.36
CA VAL A 42 -5.58 -8.32 10.54
C VAL A 42 -5.90 -7.73 9.17
N THR A 43 -7.02 -7.02 9.04
CA THR A 43 -7.38 -6.45 7.74
C THR A 43 -6.43 -5.31 7.39
N GLY A 44 -6.26 -5.02 6.09
CA GLY A 44 -5.43 -3.90 5.65
C GLY A 44 -5.87 -2.57 6.27
N ALA A 45 -7.18 -2.37 6.47
CA ALA A 45 -7.72 -1.19 7.14
C ALA A 45 -7.34 -1.14 8.63
N ASP A 46 -7.54 -2.26 9.37
CA ASP A 46 -7.19 -2.34 10.79
C ASP A 46 -5.69 -2.06 11.01
N LEU A 47 -4.83 -2.63 10.15
CA LEU A 47 -3.39 -2.38 10.16
C LEU A 47 -3.06 -0.92 9.88
N THR A 48 -3.70 -0.32 8.87
CA THR A 48 -3.44 1.08 8.48
C THR A 48 -3.79 2.03 9.62
N VAL A 49 -4.93 1.82 10.29
CA VAL A 49 -5.32 2.61 11.47
C VAL A 49 -4.31 2.45 12.61
N ALA A 50 -3.93 1.21 12.93
CA ALA A 50 -2.97 0.95 13.99
C ALA A 50 -1.62 1.62 13.72
N LEU A 51 -1.14 1.57 12.47
CA LEU A 51 0.10 2.25 12.08
C LEU A 51 -0.03 3.76 12.21
N LEU A 52 -1.03 4.38 11.57
CA LEU A 52 -1.22 5.83 11.61
C LEU A 52 -1.32 6.37 13.04
N SER A 53 -1.93 5.63 13.97
CA SER A 53 -2.03 6.03 15.37
C SER A 53 -0.69 6.17 16.10
N CYS A 54 0.39 5.61 15.55
CA CYS A 54 1.74 5.62 16.11
C CYS A 54 2.71 6.52 15.35
N LEU A 55 2.25 7.28 14.34
CA LEU A 55 3.10 8.07 13.44
C LEU A 55 3.07 9.58 13.75
N ASP A 56 2.66 9.96 14.95
CA ASP A 56 2.68 11.36 15.38
C ASP A 56 4.11 11.94 15.27
N GLY A 57 4.25 13.10 14.63
CA GLY A 57 5.52 13.76 14.34
C GLY A 57 6.28 13.20 13.12
N GLU A 58 5.79 12.15 12.48
CA GLU A 58 6.42 11.56 11.30
C GLU A 58 5.92 12.19 9.99
N ARG A 59 6.77 12.11 8.95
CA ARG A 59 6.38 12.41 7.58
C ARG A 59 5.86 11.16 6.89
N VAL A 60 4.65 11.26 6.33
CA VAL A 60 3.95 10.15 5.69
C VAL A 60 3.56 10.53 4.26
N ALA A 61 3.95 9.71 3.30
CA ALA A 61 3.54 9.86 1.91
C ALA A 61 2.30 9.03 1.60
N ILE A 62 1.31 9.64 0.96
CA ILE A 62 0.10 8.96 0.47
C ILE A 62 0.10 9.04 -1.06
N ILE A 63 0.04 7.88 -1.71
CA ILE A 63 -0.13 7.77 -3.17
C ILE A 63 -1.54 7.28 -3.46
N GLY A 64 -2.33 8.05 -4.19
CA GLY A 64 -3.78 7.82 -4.31
C GLY A 64 -4.55 8.56 -3.23
N LEU A 65 -5.82 8.19 -3.01
CA LEU A 65 -6.84 8.98 -2.30
C LEU A 65 -7.11 10.33 -2.96
N GLY A 66 -8.37 10.77 -2.93
CA GLY A 66 -8.76 12.09 -3.38
C GLY A 66 -8.54 13.15 -2.30
N GLU A 67 -8.66 14.41 -2.69
CA GLU A 67 -8.54 15.58 -1.82
C GLU A 67 -9.48 15.53 -0.60
N THR A 68 -10.70 15.00 -0.78
CA THR A 68 -11.70 14.92 0.30
C THR A 68 -11.26 13.91 1.36
N GLU A 69 -10.79 12.74 0.94
CA GLU A 69 -10.26 11.70 1.81
C GLU A 69 -8.98 12.16 2.52
N MET A 70 -8.09 12.87 1.80
CA MET A 70 -6.89 13.45 2.39
C MET A 70 -7.20 14.51 3.45
N ALA A 71 -8.18 15.38 3.20
CA ALA A 71 -8.62 16.36 4.18
C ALA A 71 -9.20 15.68 5.44
N ALA A 72 -9.94 14.57 5.29
CA ALA A 72 -10.41 13.79 6.43
C ALA A 72 -9.24 13.13 7.19
N LEU A 73 -8.26 12.60 6.47
CA LEU A 73 -7.08 11.97 7.06
C LEU A 73 -6.27 12.96 7.90
N GLY A 74 -6.02 14.17 7.37
CA GLY A 74 -5.32 15.24 8.10
C GLY A 74 -6.07 15.72 9.35
N ARG A 75 -7.41 15.72 9.33
CA ARG A 75 -8.20 16.02 10.54
C ARG A 75 -8.12 14.93 11.60
N ASN A 76 -8.08 13.66 11.18
CA ASN A 76 -8.03 12.53 12.09
C ASN A 76 -6.64 12.32 12.71
N TYR A 77 -5.59 12.71 12.00
CA TYR A 77 -4.19 12.57 12.44
C TYR A 77 -3.40 13.88 12.26
N PRO A 78 -3.72 14.94 13.03
CA PRO A 78 -3.18 16.28 12.81
C PRO A 78 -1.68 16.44 13.11
N GLY A 79 -1.08 15.51 13.86
CA GLY A 79 0.36 15.52 14.13
C GLY A 79 1.21 14.79 13.09
N ILE A 80 0.60 14.25 12.03
CA ILE A 80 1.32 13.63 10.92
C ILE A 80 1.56 14.66 9.81
N ASP A 81 2.80 14.77 9.33
CA ASP A 81 3.14 15.57 8.15
C ASP A 81 2.82 14.76 6.88
N PHE A 82 1.59 14.89 6.40
CA PHE A 82 1.15 14.21 5.18
C PHE A 82 1.62 14.94 3.92
N ILE A 83 2.28 14.20 3.04
CA ILE A 83 2.52 14.59 1.64
C ILE A 83 1.74 13.65 0.73
N HIS A 84 1.14 14.20 -0.33
CA HIS A 84 0.17 13.48 -1.14
C HIS A 84 0.45 13.60 -2.63
N HIS A 85 0.20 12.50 -3.34
CA HIS A 85 0.19 12.46 -4.79
C HIS A 85 -0.97 11.59 -5.27
N GLU A 86 -1.90 12.19 -6.00
CA GLU A 86 -3.01 11.48 -6.64
C GLU A 86 -2.68 11.19 -8.12
N PRO A 87 -2.20 9.98 -8.48
CA PRO A 87 -1.97 9.65 -9.87
C PRO A 87 -3.30 9.44 -10.61
N PRO A 88 -3.35 9.69 -11.93
CA PRO A 88 -4.55 9.46 -12.71
C PRO A 88 -4.90 7.96 -12.78
N MET A 89 -6.19 7.68 -12.95
CA MET A 89 -6.67 6.32 -13.23
C MET A 89 -5.94 5.71 -14.43
N GLY A 90 -5.67 4.40 -14.36
CA GLY A 90 -4.96 3.70 -15.42
C GLY A 90 -3.46 4.01 -15.49
N MET A 91 -2.86 4.52 -14.41
CA MET A 91 -1.43 4.86 -14.31
C MET A 91 -0.49 3.80 -14.88
N LEU A 92 -0.80 2.50 -14.74
CA LEU A 92 0.03 1.41 -15.28
C LEU A 92 0.19 1.46 -16.81
N CYS A 93 -0.80 2.01 -17.53
CA CYS A 93 -0.74 2.18 -18.98
C CYS A 93 -0.20 3.57 -19.38
N ASN A 94 0.19 4.40 -18.41
CA ASN A 94 0.68 5.75 -18.62
C ASN A 94 2.07 5.91 -18.00
N GLU A 95 3.10 5.70 -18.82
CA GLU A 95 4.50 5.76 -18.40
C GLU A 95 4.87 7.08 -17.72
N LYS A 96 4.31 8.21 -18.20
CA LYS A 96 4.56 9.53 -17.60
C LYS A 96 3.97 9.63 -16.20
N ALA A 97 2.75 9.15 -16.02
CA ALA A 97 2.10 9.13 -14.71
C ALA A 97 2.83 8.19 -13.74
N PHE A 98 3.22 6.99 -14.21
CA PHE A 98 4.00 6.04 -13.41
C PHE A 98 5.35 6.64 -12.97
N ALA A 99 6.08 7.26 -13.89
CA ALA A 99 7.35 7.91 -13.59
C ALA A 99 7.18 9.12 -12.64
N ALA A 100 6.07 9.85 -12.72
CA ALA A 100 5.77 10.94 -11.79
C ALA A 100 5.53 10.41 -10.36
N ALA A 101 4.70 9.37 -10.22
CA ALA A 101 4.45 8.74 -8.92
C ALA A 101 5.73 8.14 -8.32
N LEU A 102 6.54 7.45 -9.13
CA LEU A 102 7.82 6.89 -8.69
C LEU A 102 8.80 7.97 -8.21
N ARG A 103 8.89 9.09 -8.95
CA ARG A 103 9.73 10.23 -8.58
C ARG A 103 9.26 10.87 -7.28
N PHE A 104 7.95 11.06 -7.13
CA PHE A 104 7.36 11.60 -5.90
C PHE A 104 7.75 10.76 -4.68
N VAL A 105 7.59 9.43 -4.75
CA VAL A 105 7.97 8.54 -3.63
C VAL A 105 9.45 8.65 -3.32
N ARG A 106 10.33 8.62 -4.34
CA ARG A 106 11.79 8.72 -4.14
C ARG A 106 12.24 10.06 -3.55
N GLN A 107 11.49 11.12 -3.78
CA GLN A 107 11.81 12.48 -3.30
C GLN A 107 11.06 12.85 -2.01
N SER A 108 10.13 12.01 -1.57
CA SER A 108 9.23 12.26 -0.44
C SER A 108 9.96 12.50 0.88
N GLY A 109 11.07 11.76 1.10
CA GLY A 109 11.74 11.71 2.40
C GLY A 109 10.85 11.17 3.53
N ALA A 110 9.75 10.50 3.21
CA ALA A 110 8.80 9.99 4.18
C ALA A 110 9.30 8.69 4.83
N ALA A 111 9.09 8.54 6.13
CA ALA A 111 9.40 7.30 6.84
C ALA A 111 8.42 6.18 6.45
N PHE A 112 7.19 6.55 6.12
CA PHE A 112 6.13 5.64 5.67
C PHE A 112 5.50 6.13 4.38
N THR A 113 5.27 5.22 3.43
CA THR A 113 4.52 5.48 2.21
C THR A 113 3.35 4.51 2.10
N PHE A 114 2.13 5.03 2.03
CA PHE A 114 0.92 4.24 1.78
C PHE A 114 0.48 4.37 0.33
N PHE A 115 0.39 3.23 -0.36
CA PHE A 115 -0.08 3.14 -1.74
C PHE A 115 -1.56 2.73 -1.74
N ALA A 116 -2.44 3.68 -2.05
CA ALA A 116 -3.90 3.55 -2.10
C ALA A 116 -4.42 3.71 -3.54
N ILE A 117 -3.79 3.00 -4.48
CA ILE A 117 -4.09 3.08 -5.94
C ILE A 117 -4.57 1.75 -6.55
N GLY A 118 -4.87 0.77 -5.69
CA GLY A 118 -5.40 -0.53 -6.09
C GLY A 118 -4.34 -1.50 -6.63
N SER A 119 -4.57 -2.78 -6.37
CA SER A 119 -3.76 -3.86 -6.94
C SER A 119 -4.13 -4.15 -8.41
N PRO A 120 -3.16 -4.35 -9.33
CA PRO A 120 -1.73 -4.55 -9.08
C PRO A 120 -0.84 -3.30 -9.22
N ALA A 121 -1.43 -2.10 -9.32
CA ALA A 121 -0.69 -0.87 -9.61
C ALA A 121 0.23 -0.48 -8.45
N GLN A 122 -0.27 -0.58 -7.23
CA GLN A 122 0.47 -0.31 -6.01
C GLN A 122 1.69 -1.23 -5.83
N GLU A 123 1.55 -2.54 -6.07
CA GLU A 123 2.65 -3.48 -5.87
C GLU A 123 3.75 -3.27 -6.91
N ARG A 124 3.38 -3.00 -8.16
CA ARG A 124 4.32 -2.66 -9.23
C ARG A 124 5.05 -1.35 -8.94
N LEU A 125 4.34 -0.33 -8.45
CA LEU A 125 4.96 0.93 -8.06
C LEU A 125 5.90 0.74 -6.87
N ALA A 126 5.45 0.08 -5.80
CA ALA A 126 6.25 -0.20 -4.61
C ALA A 126 7.52 -0.99 -4.94
N HIS A 127 7.42 -1.98 -5.84
CA HIS A 127 8.58 -2.73 -6.31
C HIS A 127 9.54 -1.87 -7.13
N ALA A 128 9.02 -0.99 -7.99
CA ALA A 128 9.83 -0.10 -8.81
C ALA A 128 10.56 0.98 -7.99
N VAL A 129 10.06 1.34 -6.80
CA VAL A 129 10.76 2.24 -5.87
C VAL A 129 12.15 1.69 -5.55
N GLY A 130 12.24 0.38 -5.29
CA GLY A 130 13.48 -0.32 -4.99
C GLY A 130 14.01 -0.05 -3.58
N SER A 131 15.18 -0.62 -3.26
CA SER A 131 15.82 -0.52 -1.93
C SER A 131 16.61 0.76 -1.69
N GLU A 132 16.67 1.65 -2.69
CA GLU A 132 17.43 2.91 -2.60
C GLU A 132 16.74 3.98 -1.75
N VAL A 133 15.44 3.83 -1.51
CA VAL A 133 14.65 4.73 -0.66
C VAL A 133 14.62 4.17 0.76
N ARG A 134 14.82 5.05 1.74
CA ARG A 134 14.68 4.71 3.16
C ARG A 134 13.21 4.82 3.57
N GLY A 135 12.74 3.90 4.42
CA GLY A 135 11.37 3.90 4.95
C GLY A 135 10.62 2.60 4.64
N ILE A 136 9.33 2.58 4.96
CA ILE A 136 8.43 1.44 4.77
C ILE A 136 7.31 1.81 3.80
N GLY A 137 7.15 1.00 2.75
CA GLY A 137 6.05 1.11 1.78
C GLY A 137 4.96 0.07 2.03
N LEU A 138 3.69 0.49 2.06
CA LEU A 138 2.54 -0.38 2.31
C LEU A 138 1.49 -0.25 1.22
N CYS A 139 1.16 -1.37 0.58
CA CYS A 139 0.06 -1.47 -0.39
C CYS A 139 -1.25 -1.70 0.37
N ILE A 140 -2.20 -0.77 0.27
CA ILE A 140 -3.41 -0.74 1.11
C ILE A 140 -4.73 -0.66 0.33
N GLY A 141 -4.69 -0.69 -1.01
CA GLY A 141 -5.87 -0.60 -1.89
C GLY A 141 -6.14 -1.82 -2.77
#